data_AF-A0A8C3SK85-F1
#
_entry.id   AF-A0A8C3SK85-F1
#
_cell.length_a   1.000
_cell.length_b   1.000
_cell.length_c   1.000
_cell.angle_alpha   90.00
_cell.angle_beta   90.00
_cell.angle_gamma   90.00
#
_symmetry.space_group_name_H-M   'P 1'
#
loop_
_entity.id
_entity.type
_entity.pdbx_description
1 polymer ?
#
loop_
_entity_poly.entity_id
_entity_poly.type
_entity_poly.pdbx_seq_one_letter_code
_entity_poly.pdbx_strand_id
1 'polypeptide(L)' 'MMTTLLTNDKPTKLLAELPDEARVVAGRFPFPTWMPTTSVGEGINRSWAYDIKTVRQTEQNKLEGSPE' A
#
# COMPACT_ATOMS: atom_id res chain seq x y z
N MET A 1 25.88 -16.12 1.48
CA MET A 1 24.58 -15.74 2.07
C MET A 1 24.35 -14.27 1.78
N MET A 2 23.66 -13.94 0.69
CA MET A 2 23.25 -12.57 0.39
C MET A 2 21.83 -12.42 0.93
N THR A 3 21.71 -11.84 2.13
CA THR A 3 20.39 -11.50 2.67
C THR A 3 19.89 -10.32 1.87
N THR A 4 18.93 -10.59 0.99
CA THR A 4 18.18 -9.57 0.28
C THR A 4 17.33 -8.79 1.29
N LEU A 5 17.90 -7.76 1.91
CA LEU A 5 17.17 -6.69 2.59
C LEU A 5 16.49 -5.81 1.53
N LEU A 6 15.54 -6.38 0.78
CA LEU A 6 14.63 -5.59 -0.05
C LEU A 6 13.56 -5.00 0.87
N THR A 7 13.94 -3.94 1.59
CA THR A 7 13.14 -2.72 1.84
C THR A 7 11.61 -2.87 1.83
N ASN A 8 11.05 -3.75 2.68
CA ASN A 8 9.60 -3.83 2.91
C ASN A 8 9.12 -2.79 3.94
N ASP A 9 10.00 -1.98 4.53
CA ASP A 9 9.64 -1.10 5.64
C ASP A 9 8.88 0.17 5.25
N LYS A 10 8.94 0.65 3.99
CA LYS A 10 8.32 1.94 3.67
C LYS A 10 6.79 1.93 3.73
N PRO A 11 6.08 0.97 3.10
CA PRO A 11 4.61 0.89 3.22
C PRO A 11 4.22 0.56 4.67
N THR A 12 4.95 -0.33 5.32
CA THR A 12 4.71 -0.74 6.71
C THR A 12 4.83 0.42 7.68
N LYS A 13 5.80 1.33 7.47
CA LYS A 13 5.93 2.55 8.26
C LYS A 13 4.72 3.47 8.07
N LEU A 14 4.22 3.65 6.84
CA LEU A 14 3.02 4.47 6.61
C LEU A 14 1.80 3.88 7.33
N LEU A 15 1.65 2.56 7.32
CA LEU A 15 0.59 1.88 8.08
C LEU A 15 0.81 1.92 9.58
N ALA A 16 2.01 2.09 10.09
CA ALA A 16 2.26 2.20 11.53
C ALA A 16 2.00 3.63 12.05
N GLU A 17 2.39 4.64 11.27
CA GLU A 17 2.41 6.04 11.70
C GLU A 17 1.10 6.79 11.41
N LEU A 18 0.35 6.39 10.37
CA LEU A 18 -0.85 7.10 9.96
C LEU A 18 -2.12 6.59 10.65
N PRO A 19 -3.09 7.47 10.97
CA PRO A 19 -4.39 7.07 11.49
C PRO A 19 -5.26 6.42 10.38
N ASP A 20 -6.34 5.75 10.78
CA ASP A 20 -7.24 5.03 9.85
C ASP A 20 -7.93 5.97 8.85
N GLU A 21 -8.21 7.21 9.26
CA GLU A 21 -8.84 8.24 8.44
C GLU A 21 -7.88 8.89 7.44
N ALA A 22 -6.58 8.60 7.52
CA ALA A 22 -5.60 9.16 6.61
C ALA A 22 -5.72 8.55 5.21
N ARG A 23 -5.37 9.38 4.22
CA ARG A 23 -5.29 9.01 2.81
C ARG A 23 -3.91 9.32 2.25
N VAL A 24 -3.27 8.31 1.67
CA VAL A 24 -1.97 8.46 0.99
C VAL A 24 -2.23 8.67 -0.49
N VAL A 25 -1.56 9.64 -1.11
CA VAL A 25 -1.61 9.88 -2.55
C VAL A 25 -0.21 9.67 -3.15
N ALA A 26 -0.12 8.78 -4.14
CA ALA A 26 1.10 8.52 -4.90
C ALA A 26 0.94 9.02 -6.34
N GLY A 27 1.98 9.66 -6.88
CA GLY A 27 2.07 10.02 -8.29
C GLY A 27 3.06 9.12 -9.02
N ARG A 28 2.82 8.88 -10.32
CA ARG A 28 3.63 8.08 -11.26
C ARG A 28 3.82 6.58 -10.95
N PHE A 29 4.04 6.19 -9.68
CA PHE A 29 4.24 4.80 -9.28
C PHE A 29 3.29 4.43 -8.14
N PRO A 30 2.38 3.46 -8.36
CA PRO A 30 1.55 2.94 -7.28
C PRO A 30 2.39 2.10 -6.31
N PHE A 31 1.89 1.95 -5.07
CA PHE A 31 2.45 0.97 -4.13
C PHE A 31 2.16 -0.45 -4.64
N PRO A 32 3.17 -1.34 -4.77
CA PRO A 32 2.99 -2.64 -5.43
C PRO A 32 2.02 -3.59 -4.75
N THR A 33 1.91 -3.53 -3.40
CA THR A 33 1.07 -4.45 -2.62
C THR A 33 -0.27 -3.84 -2.23
N TRP A 34 -0.45 -2.52 -2.37
CA TRP A 34 -1.67 -1.86 -1.95
C TRP A 34 -2.65 -1.71 -3.10
N MET A 35 -3.91 -2.03 -2.85
CA MET A 35 -4.98 -1.73 -3.78
C MET A 35 -5.42 -0.26 -3.62
N PRO A 36 -5.37 0.56 -4.68
CA PRO A 36 -5.82 1.95 -4.61
C PRO A 36 -7.35 2.02 -4.52
N THR A 37 -7.85 2.90 -3.66
CA THR A 37 -9.29 3.18 -3.55
C THR A 37 -9.76 4.05 -4.72
N THR A 38 -8.88 4.90 -5.26
CA THR A 38 -9.20 5.77 -6.39
C THR A 38 -7.95 5.99 -7.23
N SER A 39 -8.10 6.13 -8.55
CA SER A 39 -7.03 6.61 -9.43
C SER A 39 -7.55 7.69 -10.36
N VAL A 40 -6.75 8.72 -10.60
CA VAL A 40 -7.12 9.88 -11.42
C VAL A 40 -5.98 10.19 -12.39
N GLY A 41 -6.33 10.53 -13.64
CA GLY A 41 -5.39 10.82 -14.73
C GLY A 41 -4.99 9.58 -15.54
N GLU A 42 -4.16 9.80 -16.55
CA GLU A 42 -3.74 8.77 -17.51
C GLU A 42 -2.25 8.79 -17.77
N GLY A 43 -1.72 7.62 -18.17
CA GLY A 43 -0.29 7.43 -18.44
C GLY A 43 0.60 7.91 -17.29
N ILE A 44 1.61 8.71 -17.63
CA ILE A 44 2.58 9.28 -16.68
C ILE A 44 1.97 10.30 -15.70
N ASN A 45 0.77 10.80 -16.00
CA ASN A 45 0.06 11.77 -15.16
C ASN A 45 -0.94 11.09 -14.22
N ARG A 46 -0.97 9.75 -14.18
CA ARG A 46 -1.84 9.02 -13.27
C ARG A 46 -1.35 9.15 -11.82
N SER A 47 -2.32 9.33 -10.94
CA SER A 47 -2.18 9.35 -9.48
C SER A 47 -3.09 8.30 -8.85
N TRP A 48 -2.69 7.80 -7.68
CA TRP A 48 -3.42 6.79 -6.91
C TRP A 48 -3.63 7.27 -5.48
N ALA A 49 -4.82 7.05 -4.96
CA ALA A 49 -5.18 7.32 -3.58
C ALA A 49 -5.46 6.01 -2.84
N TYR A 50 -5.00 5.95 -1.59
CA TYR A 50 -5.11 4.79 -0.72
C TYR A 50 -5.66 5.20 0.63
N ASP A 51 -6.77 4.60 1.03
CA ASP A 51 -7.30 4.74 2.39
C ASP A 51 -6.59 3.80 3.34
N ILE A 52 -5.98 4.34 4.40
CA ILE A 52 -5.19 3.55 5.34
C ILE A 52 -6.02 2.43 5.98
N LYS A 53 -7.26 2.74 6.38
CA LYS A 53 -8.20 1.74 6.89
C LYS A 53 -8.40 0.55 5.92
N THR A 54 -8.67 0.84 4.65
CA THR A 54 -8.93 -0.18 3.62
C THR A 54 -7.69 -1.00 3.31
N VAL A 55 -6.52 -0.35 3.27
CA VAL A 55 -5.24 -1.03 3.08
C VAL A 55 -4.97 -1.98 4.25
N ARG A 56 -5.10 -1.52 5.51
CA ARG A 56 -4.90 -2.37 6.70
C ARG A 56 -5.80 -3.61 6.68
N GLN A 57 -7.08 -3.44 6.35
CA GLN A 57 -8.03 -4.56 6.26
C GLN A 57 -7.65 -5.57 5.17
N THR A 58 -7.18 -5.07 4.03
CA THR A 58 -6.76 -5.93 2.90
C THR A 58 -5.50 -6.70 3.25
N GLU A 59 -4.52 -6.04 3.86
CA GLU A 59 -3.26 -6.67 4.28
C GLU A 59 -3.49 -7.69 5.42
N GLN A 60 -4.41 -7.42 6.35
CA GLN A 60 -4.83 -8.38 7.39
C GLN A 60 -5.50 -9.62 6.79
N ASN A 61 -6.47 -9.43 5.89
CA ASN A 61 -7.14 -10.55 5.21
C ASN A 61 -6.17 -11.41 4.38
N LYS A 62 -5.14 -10.80 3.79
CA LYS A 62 -4.09 -11.53 3.06
C LYS A 62 -3.24 -12.43 3.96
N LEU A 63 -3.09 -12.09 5.24
CA LEU A 63 -2.36 -12.91 6.23
C LEU A 63 -3.21 -14.07 6.74
N GLU A 64 -4.53 -13.91 6.83
CA GLU A 64 -5.45 -14.98 7.27
C GLU A 64 -5.86 -15.95 6.14
N GLY A 65 -5.73 -15.55 4.87
CA GLY A 65 -6.17 -16.32 3.70
C GLY A 65 -5.16 -17.31 3.10
N SER A 66 -4.08 -17.68 3.79
CA SER A 66 -3.12 -18.68 3.28
C SER A 66 -3.46 -20.07 3.85
N PRO A 67 -4.08 -20.99 3.08
CA PRO A 67 -4.07 -22.40 3.44
C PRO A 67 -2.65 -22.97 3.22
N GLU A 68 -2.30 -23.93 4.08
CA GLU A 68 -1.09 -24.77 4.05
C GLU A 68 -0.92 -25.52 2.72
#